data_AF-A0A4P7JNU3-F1
#
_entry.id   AF-A0A4P7JNU3-F1
#
_cell.length_a   1.000
_cell.length_b   1.000
_cell.length_c   1.000
_cell.angle_alpha   90.00
_cell.angle_beta   90.00
_cell.angle_gamma   90.00
#
_symmetry.space_group_name_H-M   'P 1'
#
loop_
_entity.id
_entity.type
_entity.pdbx_description
1 polymer ?
#
loop_
_entity_poly.entity_id
_entity_poly.type
_entity_poly.pdbx_seq_one_letter_code
_entity_poly.pdbx_strand_id
1 'polypeptide(L)'
;MINKFKRGLTAEEASLVATGLDRFDSLVDASRTLQVEEDSVRYAEAELTNPYNDEGISSMSWDDINTHDEDYKKLAEAELIREALLDEVSIACEWHDYLSGEVELYIHECITQPHNETTLEVFQIRRMAPDDEYSFCPIPAQTTIKKVSLAKWFYNNLPDKANFFDPTESYKTVDTGYSIANINEKETSNAVTPTTIQQLTFSEKIIQTNTWQDLYKQTEKAIDEFPVWQQQQRKPNNIPMGHIDDWLTNTLKVTKRESETIKKTLIEIFNL
;
A
#
# COMPACT_ATOMS: atom_id res chain seq x y z
N MET A 1 -6.57 21.41 -18.60
CA MET A 1 -6.08 20.98 -17.27
C MET A 1 -6.10 19.47 -17.21
N ILE A 2 -4.93 18.83 -17.15
CA ILE A 2 -4.83 17.38 -16.94
C ILE A 2 -5.21 17.13 -15.48
N ASN A 3 -6.27 16.34 -15.26
CA ASN A 3 -6.84 16.05 -13.97
C ASN A 3 -5.81 15.28 -13.11
N LYS A 4 -5.04 16.01 -12.28
CA LYS A 4 -3.92 15.49 -11.46
C LYS A 4 -4.36 14.42 -10.44
N PHE A 5 -5.66 14.31 -10.16
CA PHE A 5 -6.19 13.53 -9.03
C PHE A 5 -6.98 12.27 -9.41
N LYS A 6 -6.65 11.63 -10.53
CA LYS A 6 -7.56 10.63 -11.10
C LYS A 6 -7.64 9.28 -10.35
N ARG A 7 -6.73 8.96 -9.42
CA ARG A 7 -6.77 7.67 -8.70
C ARG A 7 -6.36 7.66 -7.22
N GLY A 8 -5.50 8.57 -6.77
CA GLY A 8 -5.12 8.66 -5.36
C GLY A 8 -4.60 10.03 -4.95
N LEU A 9 -4.43 10.24 -3.65
CA LEU A 9 -3.92 11.46 -3.02
C LEU A 9 -2.84 11.10 -1.99
N THR A 10 -1.83 11.93 -1.80
CA THR A 10 -0.95 11.82 -0.63
C THR A 10 -1.66 12.27 0.65
N ALA A 11 -1.10 11.96 1.82
CA ALA A 11 -1.64 12.43 3.10
C ALA A 11 -1.73 13.98 3.17
N GLU A 12 -0.76 14.67 2.58
CA GLU A 12 -0.73 16.13 2.53
C GLU A 12 -1.78 16.70 1.56
N GLU A 13 -1.90 16.15 0.35
CA GLU A 13 -2.94 16.56 -0.59
C GLU A 13 -4.34 16.31 0.01
N ALA A 14 -4.52 15.19 0.71
CA ALA A 14 -5.77 14.87 1.38
C ALA A 14 -6.08 15.87 2.51
N SER A 15 -5.10 16.27 3.32
CA SER A 15 -5.35 17.21 4.42
C SER A 15 -5.69 18.63 3.93
N LEU A 16 -5.06 19.08 2.84
CA LEU A 16 -5.40 20.35 2.18
C LEU A 16 -6.83 20.33 1.62
N VAL A 17 -7.21 19.25 0.93
CA VAL A 17 -8.59 19.08 0.41
C VAL A 17 -9.60 19.04 1.55
N ALA A 18 -9.30 18.32 2.63
CA ALA A 18 -10.19 18.17 3.79
C ALA A 18 -10.45 19.47 4.54
N THR A 19 -9.58 20.47 4.40
CA THR A 19 -9.66 21.77 5.09
C THR A 19 -10.04 22.92 4.17
N GLY A 20 -10.22 22.68 2.86
CA GLY A 20 -10.53 23.72 1.88
C GLY A 20 -9.33 24.60 1.52
N LEU A 21 -8.12 24.09 1.73
CA LEU A 21 -6.85 24.72 1.37
C LEU A 21 -6.26 24.13 0.08
N ASP A 22 -7.08 23.48 -0.74
CA ASP A 22 -6.70 22.83 -2.00
C ASP A 22 -6.20 23.79 -3.10
N ARG A 23 -6.35 25.10 -2.86
CA ARG A 23 -5.74 26.16 -3.68
C ARG A 23 -4.22 26.27 -3.53
N PHE A 24 -3.65 25.73 -2.43
CA PHE A 24 -2.21 25.71 -2.19
C PHE A 24 -1.59 24.42 -2.67
N ASP A 25 -0.34 24.48 -3.12
CA ASP A 25 0.38 23.30 -3.63
C ASP A 25 0.90 22.39 -2.51
N SER A 26 1.14 22.93 -1.30
CA SER A 26 1.63 22.20 -0.12
C SER A 26 1.30 22.96 1.17
N LEU A 27 1.36 22.29 2.33
CA LEU A 27 1.22 22.95 3.64
C LEU A 27 2.32 23.98 3.88
N VAL A 28 3.53 23.71 3.38
CA VAL A 28 4.65 24.64 3.46
C VAL A 28 4.36 25.91 2.66
N ASP A 29 3.79 25.76 1.46
CA ASP A 29 3.40 26.89 0.61
C ASP A 29 2.26 27.71 1.24
N ALA A 30 1.25 27.05 1.80
CA ALA A 30 0.17 27.69 2.55
C ALA A 30 0.71 28.49 3.75
N SER A 31 1.55 27.85 4.58
CA SER A 31 2.16 28.46 5.76
C SER A 31 2.99 29.70 5.40
N ARG A 32 3.84 29.58 4.37
CA ARG A 32 4.66 30.68 3.88
C ARG A 32 3.81 31.84 3.36
N THR A 33 2.77 31.56 2.58
CA THR A 33 1.92 32.59 1.99
C THR A 33 1.17 33.37 3.08
N LEU A 34 0.54 32.65 4.01
CA LEU A 34 -0.19 33.27 5.12
C LEU A 34 0.75 34.11 6.01
N GLN A 35 1.97 33.63 6.28
CA GLN A 35 2.97 34.37 7.06
C GLN A 35 3.45 35.66 6.38
N VAL A 36 3.56 35.67 5.06
CA VAL A 36 3.94 36.88 4.32
C VAL A 36 2.81 37.93 4.37
N GLU A 37 1.56 37.49 4.39
CA GLU A 37 0.38 38.37 4.42
C GLU A 37 0.06 38.88 5.84
N GLU A 38 0.46 38.15 6.88
CA GLU A 38 0.18 38.44 8.31
C GLU A 38 0.44 39.90 8.71
N ASP A 39 1.60 40.46 8.37
CA ASP A 39 1.93 41.83 8.76
C ASP A 39 1.00 42.86 8.09
N SER A 40 0.53 42.58 6.88
CA SER A 40 -0.40 43.44 6.15
C SER A 40 -1.82 43.31 6.71
N VAL A 41 -2.23 42.10 7.07
CA VAL A 41 -3.53 41.80 7.70
C VAL A 41 -3.63 42.48 9.07
N ARG A 42 -2.61 42.34 9.91
CA ARG A 42 -2.56 43.00 11.23
C ARG A 42 -2.56 44.52 11.11
N TYR A 43 -1.90 45.06 10.09
CA TYR A 43 -1.93 46.50 9.84
C TYR A 43 -3.34 46.97 9.45
N ALA A 44 -3.99 46.27 8.51
CA ALA A 44 -5.37 46.56 8.11
C ALA A 44 -6.37 46.42 9.26
N GLU A 45 -6.22 45.41 10.12
CA GLU A 45 -7.04 45.24 11.33
C GLU A 45 -6.92 46.44 12.27
N ALA A 46 -5.70 46.95 12.48
CA ALA A 46 -5.48 48.14 13.29
C ALA A 46 -6.10 49.41 12.66
N GLU A 47 -6.06 49.56 11.33
CA GLU A 47 -6.72 50.64 10.61
C GLU A 47 -8.24 50.62 10.77
N LEU A 48 -8.85 49.44 10.67
CA LEU A 48 -10.31 49.26 10.79
C LEU A 48 -10.80 49.43 12.23
N THR A 49 -9.98 49.09 13.21
CA THR A 49 -10.32 49.19 14.63
C THR A 49 -10.11 50.62 15.17
N ASN A 50 -9.38 51.48 14.46
CA ASN A 50 -9.08 52.84 14.89
C ASN A 50 -10.32 53.76 14.80
N PRO A 51 -10.87 54.25 15.92
CA PRO A 51 -12.07 55.08 15.93
C PRO A 51 -11.87 56.50 15.39
N TYR A 52 -10.62 56.89 15.08
CA TYR A 52 -10.27 58.18 14.49
C TYR A 52 -9.81 58.06 13.02
N ASN A 53 -10.01 56.90 12.39
CA ASN A 53 -9.69 56.70 10.98
C ASN A 53 -10.80 57.29 10.09
N ASP A 54 -10.83 58.62 10.02
CA ASP A 54 -11.87 59.39 9.33
C ASP A 54 -11.80 59.29 7.79
N GLU A 55 -10.71 58.75 7.23
CA GLU A 55 -10.54 58.59 5.78
C GLU A 55 -11.32 57.39 5.23
N GLY A 56 -11.75 56.45 6.07
CA GLY A 56 -12.60 55.30 5.68
C GLY A 56 -11.97 54.35 4.65
N ILE A 57 -10.69 54.54 4.31
CA ILE A 57 -9.93 53.71 3.39
C ILE A 57 -9.08 52.78 4.24
N SER A 58 -9.50 51.52 4.36
CA SER A 58 -8.63 50.46 4.84
C SER A 58 -8.02 49.72 3.66
N SER A 59 -6.78 49.28 3.85
CA SER A 59 -6.07 48.45 2.88
C SER A 59 -6.73 47.09 2.62
N MET A 60 -7.52 46.56 3.56
CA MET A 60 -8.28 45.31 3.43
C MET A 60 -9.66 45.43 4.10
N SER A 61 -10.60 44.56 3.75
CA SER A 61 -11.91 44.50 4.42
C SER A 61 -11.88 43.55 5.64
N TRP A 62 -12.86 43.68 6.54
CA TRP A 62 -13.06 42.69 7.61
C TRP A 62 -13.27 41.27 7.06
N ASP A 63 -13.86 41.13 5.88
CA ASP A 63 -14.06 39.82 5.25
C ASP A 63 -12.71 39.20 4.83
N ASP A 64 -11.78 40.00 4.31
CA ASP A 64 -10.43 39.53 3.93
C ASP A 64 -9.61 39.11 5.17
N ILE A 65 -9.67 39.91 6.24
CA ILE A 65 -8.99 39.61 7.52
C ILE A 65 -9.55 38.33 8.14
N ASN A 66 -10.88 38.21 8.21
CA ASN A 66 -11.52 37.01 8.74
C ASN A 66 -11.19 35.77 7.89
N THR A 67 -11.10 35.92 6.56
CA THR A 67 -10.72 34.82 5.66
C THR A 67 -9.30 34.34 5.96
N HIS A 68 -8.36 35.27 6.15
CA HIS A 68 -6.97 34.94 6.48
C HIS A 68 -6.85 34.25 7.86
N ASP A 69 -7.56 34.74 8.88
CA ASP A 69 -7.66 34.10 10.19
C ASP A 69 -8.26 32.68 10.12
N GLU A 70 -9.31 32.51 9.31
CA GLU A 70 -9.90 31.20 9.07
C GLU A 70 -8.93 30.24 8.37
N ASP A 71 -8.17 30.74 7.39
CA ASP A 71 -7.18 29.95 6.68
C ASP A 71 -6.02 29.52 7.59
N TYR A 72 -5.61 30.38 8.55
CA TYR A 72 -4.65 29.99 9.59
C TYR A 72 -5.16 28.86 10.49
N LYS A 73 -6.44 28.92 10.88
CA LYS A 73 -7.07 27.83 11.67
C LYS A 73 -7.16 26.54 10.86
N LYS A 74 -7.56 26.65 9.58
CA LYS A 74 -7.62 25.52 8.64
C LYS A 74 -6.23 24.91 8.41
N LEU A 75 -5.16 25.72 8.39
CA LEU A 75 -3.79 25.24 8.24
C LEU A 75 -3.37 24.36 9.42
N ALA A 76 -3.60 24.83 10.64
CA ALA A 76 -3.30 24.04 11.85
C ALA A 76 -4.09 22.73 11.89
N GLU A 77 -5.36 22.77 11.47
CA GLU A 77 -6.16 21.56 11.35
C GLU A 77 -5.62 20.61 10.27
N ALA A 78 -5.17 21.14 9.13
CA ALA A 78 -4.60 20.35 8.04
C ALA A 78 -3.29 19.66 8.44
N GLU A 79 -2.48 20.29 9.29
CA GLU A 79 -1.27 19.68 9.83
C GLU A 79 -1.59 18.48 10.73
N LEU A 80 -2.56 18.62 11.64
CA LEU A 80 -3.01 17.53 12.51
C LEU A 80 -3.59 16.36 11.71
N ILE A 81 -4.43 16.65 10.70
CA ILE A 81 -4.99 15.63 9.82
C ILE A 81 -3.88 14.92 9.04
N ARG A 82 -2.88 15.66 8.53
CA ARG A 82 -1.76 15.06 7.81
C ARG A 82 -0.98 14.10 8.69
N GLU A 83 -0.67 14.48 9.93
CA GLU A 83 0.07 13.62 10.87
C GLU A 83 -0.70 12.33 11.17
N ALA A 84 -1.99 12.44 11.50
CA ALA A 84 -2.84 11.28 11.72
C ALA A 84 -2.93 10.36 10.49
N LEU A 85 -3.00 10.95 9.29
CA LEU A 85 -2.98 10.17 8.04
C LEU A 85 -1.62 9.52 7.77
N LEU A 86 -0.50 10.15 8.12
CA LEU A 86 0.84 9.57 7.92
C LEU A 86 1.06 8.34 8.82
N ASP A 87 0.59 8.39 10.06
CA ASP A 87 0.63 7.25 10.97
C ASP A 87 -0.19 6.08 10.39
N GLU A 88 -1.40 6.37 9.92
CA GLU A 88 -2.28 5.37 9.32
C GLU A 88 -1.73 4.81 7.99
N VAL A 89 -1.10 5.65 7.16
CA VAL A 89 -0.44 5.22 5.92
C VAL A 89 0.75 4.31 6.23
N SER A 90 1.47 4.57 7.31
CA SER A 90 2.58 3.72 7.74
C SER A 90 2.07 2.31 8.06
N ILE A 91 0.97 2.22 8.81
CA ILE A 91 0.29 0.95 9.09
C ILE A 91 -0.19 0.27 7.79
N ALA A 92 -0.75 1.04 6.85
CA ALA A 92 -1.22 0.50 5.58
C ALA A 92 -0.07 -0.01 4.67
N CYS A 93 1.11 0.61 4.74
CA CYS A 93 2.33 0.13 4.10
C CYS A 93 2.80 -1.19 4.74
N GLU A 94 2.80 -1.30 6.07
CA GLU A 94 3.13 -2.54 6.78
C GLU A 94 2.20 -3.70 6.37
N TRP A 95 0.90 -3.43 6.27
CA TRP A 95 -0.08 -4.41 5.76
C TRP A 95 0.20 -4.82 4.32
N HIS A 96 0.55 -3.87 3.45
CA HIS A 96 0.89 -4.20 2.08
C HIS A 96 2.14 -5.08 2.00
N ASP A 97 3.14 -4.83 2.84
CA ASP A 97 4.39 -5.60 2.89
C ASP A 97 4.12 -7.00 3.45
N TYR A 98 3.29 -7.11 4.49
CA TYR A 98 2.82 -8.39 5.04
C TYR A 98 2.04 -9.23 4.03
N LEU A 99 1.13 -8.62 3.25
CA LEU A 99 0.26 -9.34 2.32
C LEU A 99 0.92 -9.68 0.98
N SER A 100 1.79 -8.82 0.47
CA SER A 100 2.46 -9.06 -0.81
C SER A 100 3.52 -10.16 -0.69
N GLY A 101 4.18 -10.29 0.47
CA GLY A 101 5.34 -11.17 0.63
C GLY A 101 6.52 -10.82 -0.29
N GLU A 102 6.42 -9.70 -1.03
CA GLU A 102 7.40 -9.19 -1.99
C GLU A 102 8.18 -8.06 -1.34
N VAL A 103 8.97 -8.40 -0.32
CA VAL A 103 10.12 -7.57 0.06
C VAL A 103 11.31 -8.50 0.16
N GLU A 104 12.00 -8.69 -0.96
CA GLU A 104 13.44 -8.93 -0.86
C GLU A 104 14.00 -7.74 -0.05
N LEU A 105 14.73 -8.03 1.03
CA LEU A 105 15.51 -7.08 1.85
C LEU A 105 14.85 -6.53 3.12
N TYR A 106 14.46 -7.42 4.03
CA TYR A 106 14.99 -7.28 5.39
C TYR A 106 16.11 -8.28 5.54
N ILE A 107 17.33 -7.80 5.69
CA ILE A 107 18.45 -8.64 6.13
C ILE A 107 18.05 -9.13 7.53
N HIS A 108 17.49 -10.35 7.59
CA HIS A 108 17.26 -11.18 8.79
C HIS A 108 15.97 -11.03 9.62
N GLU A 109 14.93 -10.30 9.19
CA GLU A 109 13.68 -10.23 9.98
C GLU A 109 12.46 -10.80 9.24
N CYS A 110 11.74 -11.70 9.90
CA CYS A 110 10.43 -12.19 9.45
C CYS A 110 9.44 -11.02 9.49
N ILE A 111 8.74 -10.76 8.38
CA ILE A 111 7.65 -9.78 8.35
C ILE A 111 6.56 -10.28 9.29
N THR A 112 6.40 -9.60 10.42
CA THR A 112 5.36 -9.92 11.40
C THR A 112 4.06 -9.26 10.99
N GLN A 113 2.94 -9.84 11.41
CA GLN A 113 1.64 -9.25 11.19
C GLN A 113 1.57 -7.87 11.86
N PRO A 114 1.09 -6.82 11.16
CA PRO A 114 0.94 -5.50 11.74
C PRO A 114 0.03 -5.54 12.97
N HIS A 115 0.37 -4.77 14.00
CA HIS A 115 -0.34 -4.78 15.28
C HIS A 115 -1.73 -4.12 15.22
N ASN A 116 -1.91 -3.18 14.29
CA ASN A 116 -3.13 -2.38 14.18
C ASN A 116 -3.81 -2.64 12.84
N GLU A 117 -5.14 -2.75 12.83
CA GLU A 117 -5.93 -2.78 11.61
C GLU A 117 -6.05 -1.37 11.02
N THR A 118 -6.22 -1.27 9.70
CA THR A 118 -6.40 0.02 9.04
C THR A 118 -7.51 -0.01 7.99
N THR A 119 -8.24 1.10 7.90
CA THR A 119 -9.25 1.30 6.85
C THR A 119 -8.67 1.89 5.56
N LEU A 120 -7.39 2.28 5.57
CA LEU A 120 -6.72 2.83 4.41
C LEU A 120 -6.22 1.73 3.47
N GLU A 121 -6.55 1.87 2.18
CA GLU A 121 -5.99 1.06 1.12
C GLU A 121 -5.06 1.93 0.28
N VAL A 122 -3.79 1.54 0.24
CA VAL A 122 -2.78 2.24 -0.54
C VAL A 122 -3.01 2.00 -2.04
N PHE A 123 -2.88 3.04 -2.85
CA PHE A 123 -2.95 2.94 -4.30
C PHE A 123 -1.57 2.67 -4.91
N GLN A 124 -0.56 3.43 -4.49
CA GLN A 124 0.82 3.28 -4.94
C GLN A 124 1.78 3.65 -3.81
N ILE A 125 2.60 2.68 -3.40
CA ILE A 125 3.69 2.86 -2.44
C ILE A 125 4.91 3.42 -3.16
N ARG A 126 5.49 4.49 -2.60
CA ARG A 126 6.82 4.99 -2.97
C ARG A 126 7.84 4.39 -2.02
N ARG A 127 9.01 4.00 -2.54
CA ARG A 127 10.09 3.39 -1.77
C ARG A 127 11.42 4.08 -2.04
N MET A 128 12.33 3.97 -1.07
CA MET A 128 13.73 4.42 -1.19
C MET A 128 14.48 3.64 -2.28
N ALA A 129 15.55 4.24 -2.78
CA ALA A 129 16.36 3.62 -3.82
C ALA A 129 17.22 2.47 -3.26
N PRO A 130 17.71 1.55 -4.10
CA PRO A 130 18.48 0.37 -3.66
C PRO A 130 19.87 0.69 -3.09
N ASP A 131 20.32 1.94 -3.21
CA ASP A 131 21.62 2.43 -2.75
C ASP A 131 21.52 3.27 -1.45
N ASP A 132 20.31 3.45 -0.91
CA ASP A 132 20.08 4.14 0.34
C ASP A 132 20.36 3.25 1.56
N GLU A 133 20.72 3.88 2.70
CA GLU A 133 20.96 3.22 3.99
C GLU A 133 19.80 2.31 4.44
N TYR A 134 18.57 2.65 4.04
CA TYR A 134 17.34 1.88 4.25
C TYR A 134 16.65 1.58 2.92
N SER A 135 17.35 0.83 2.07
CA SER A 135 16.90 0.45 0.73
C SER A 135 15.49 -0.17 0.74
N PHE A 136 14.64 0.26 -0.19
CA PHE A 136 13.26 -0.23 -0.38
C PHE A 136 12.27 0.00 0.77
N CYS A 137 12.66 0.75 1.82
CA CYS A 137 11.74 1.21 2.85
C CYS A 137 10.63 2.08 2.23
N PRO A 138 9.34 1.89 2.58
CA PRO A 138 8.27 2.75 2.10
C PRO A 138 8.47 4.20 2.58
N ILE A 139 8.02 5.15 1.77
CA ILE A 139 8.05 6.59 2.06
C ILE A 139 6.59 7.03 2.25
N PRO A 140 6.04 7.03 3.49
CA PRO A 140 4.64 7.35 3.75
C PRO A 140 4.22 8.71 3.19
N ALA A 141 5.09 9.72 3.31
CA ALA A 141 4.83 11.08 2.82
C ALA A 141 4.61 11.18 1.30
N GLN A 142 5.20 10.27 0.52
CA GLN A 142 5.07 10.25 -0.95
C GLN A 142 4.12 9.16 -1.44
N THR A 143 3.58 8.36 -0.52
CA THR A 143 2.68 7.25 -0.82
C THR A 143 1.28 7.79 -1.10
N THR A 144 0.65 7.27 -2.15
CA THR A 144 -0.68 7.73 -2.58
C THR A 144 -1.76 6.74 -2.16
N ILE A 145 -2.86 7.27 -1.66
CA ILE A 145 -3.96 6.55 -1.05
C ILE A 145 -5.18 6.63 -1.96
N LYS A 146 -5.96 5.55 -2.09
CA LYS A 146 -7.21 5.58 -2.87
C LYS A 146 -8.20 6.56 -2.26
N LYS A 147 -8.86 7.36 -3.09
CA LYS A 147 -9.88 8.35 -2.65
C LYS A 147 -11.03 7.73 -1.86
N VAL A 148 -11.51 6.55 -2.25
CA VAL A 148 -12.58 5.84 -1.54
C VAL A 148 -12.12 5.42 -0.13
N SER A 149 -10.87 4.99 0.00
CA SER A 149 -10.30 4.62 1.31
C SER A 149 -10.09 5.85 2.20
N LEU A 150 -9.66 6.97 1.63
CA LEU A 150 -9.65 8.26 2.34
C LEU A 150 -11.06 8.63 2.83
N ALA A 151 -12.08 8.54 1.97
CA ALA A 151 -13.46 8.83 2.35
C ALA A 151 -13.93 7.96 3.54
N LYS A 152 -13.52 6.68 3.60
CA LYS A 152 -13.81 5.79 4.74
C LYS A 152 -13.09 6.21 6.01
N TRP A 153 -11.81 6.52 5.92
CA TRP A 153 -11.05 6.98 7.08
C TRP A 153 -11.61 8.30 7.62
N PHE A 154 -11.94 9.25 6.74
CA PHE A 154 -12.62 10.48 7.12
C PHE A 154 -14.01 10.19 7.69
N TYR A 155 -14.80 9.28 7.12
CA TYR A 155 -16.10 8.93 7.69
C TYR A 155 -16.02 8.45 9.15
N ASN A 156 -14.97 7.70 9.50
CA ASN A 156 -14.78 7.19 10.86
C ASN A 156 -14.21 8.23 11.84
N ASN A 157 -13.41 9.19 11.36
CA ASN A 157 -12.70 10.15 12.23
C ASN A 157 -13.28 11.57 12.17
N LEU A 158 -13.63 12.05 10.98
CA LEU A 158 -14.15 13.39 10.68
C LEU A 158 -15.28 13.30 9.61
N PRO A 159 -16.50 12.90 10.02
CA PRO A 159 -17.56 12.49 9.09
C PRO A 159 -18.00 13.56 8.08
N ASP A 160 -17.90 14.82 8.48
CA ASP A 160 -18.18 16.01 7.66
C ASP A 160 -17.27 16.11 6.43
N LYS A 161 -16.07 15.52 6.49
CA LYS A 161 -15.03 15.64 5.45
C LYS A 161 -15.03 14.48 4.46
N ALA A 162 -15.75 13.39 4.74
CA ALA A 162 -15.79 12.20 3.88
C ALA A 162 -16.28 12.50 2.45
N ASN A 163 -17.26 13.41 2.33
CA ASN A 163 -17.90 13.76 1.06
C ASN A 163 -16.96 14.47 0.09
N PHE A 164 -15.87 15.08 0.56
CA PHE A 164 -14.87 15.71 -0.32
C PHE A 164 -14.10 14.68 -1.16
N PHE A 165 -14.02 13.44 -0.69
CA PHE A 165 -13.21 12.38 -1.32
C PHE A 165 -14.05 11.41 -2.13
N ASP A 166 -15.29 11.15 -1.70
CA ASP A 166 -16.24 10.32 -2.44
C ASP A 166 -17.68 10.84 -2.25
N PRO A 167 -18.22 11.61 -3.20
CA PRO A 167 -19.59 12.12 -3.12
C PRO A 167 -20.65 11.05 -3.42
N THR A 168 -20.26 9.84 -3.84
CA THR A 168 -21.19 8.76 -4.19
C THR A 168 -21.61 7.91 -2.98
N GLU A 169 -21.09 8.25 -1.79
CA GLU A 169 -21.31 7.51 -0.54
C GLU A 169 -20.89 6.03 -0.58
N SER A 170 -20.06 5.64 -1.56
CA SER A 170 -19.58 4.26 -1.68
C SER A 170 -18.75 3.83 -0.47
N TYR A 171 -18.17 4.80 0.24
CA TYR A 171 -17.49 4.62 1.52
C TYR A 171 -18.39 4.07 2.66
N LYS A 172 -19.72 4.20 2.58
CA LYS A 172 -20.66 3.64 3.58
C LYS A 172 -20.85 2.12 3.45
N THR A 173 -20.35 1.51 2.37
CA THR A 173 -20.36 0.05 2.19
C THR A 173 -19.13 -0.59 2.83
N VAL A 174 -19.31 -1.71 3.53
CA VAL A 174 -18.43 -2.18 4.62
C VAL A 174 -17.01 -2.64 4.18
N ASP A 175 -16.77 -3.00 2.92
CA ASP A 175 -15.64 -3.94 2.66
C ASP A 175 -14.41 -3.39 1.92
N THR A 176 -13.76 -2.32 2.40
CA THR A 176 -12.44 -1.97 1.82
C THR A 176 -11.47 -1.34 2.83
N GLY A 177 -11.08 -2.11 3.85
CA GLY A 177 -9.90 -1.85 4.68
C GLY A 177 -9.01 -3.10 4.75
N TYR A 178 -7.75 -2.94 5.16
CA TYR A 178 -6.89 -4.06 5.54
C TYR A 178 -7.32 -4.55 6.93
N SER A 179 -8.24 -5.52 6.94
CA SER A 179 -8.59 -6.29 8.14
C SER A 179 -8.60 -7.78 7.80
N ILE A 180 -8.27 -8.62 8.80
CA ILE A 180 -8.26 -10.08 8.64
C ILE A 180 -9.66 -10.59 8.22
N ALA A 181 -10.72 -9.95 8.71
CA ALA A 181 -12.11 -10.28 8.36
C ALA A 181 -12.43 -9.97 6.88
N ASN A 182 -12.02 -8.80 6.37
CA ASN A 182 -12.31 -8.38 4.98
C ASN A 182 -11.48 -9.16 3.94
N ILE A 183 -10.28 -9.60 4.31
CA ILE A 183 -9.45 -10.46 3.46
C ILE A 183 -10.11 -11.85 3.30
N ASN A 184 -10.72 -12.37 4.37
CA ASN A 184 -11.48 -13.61 4.32
C ASN A 184 -12.83 -13.46 3.56
N GLU A 185 -13.48 -12.29 3.61
CA GLU A 185 -14.75 -12.03 2.90
C GLU A 185 -14.58 -11.80 1.39
N LYS A 186 -13.49 -11.16 0.93
CA LYS A 186 -13.19 -11.03 -0.52
C LYS A 186 -12.91 -12.36 -1.22
N GLU A 187 -12.49 -13.41 -0.49
CA GLU A 187 -12.42 -14.78 -1.03
C GLU A 187 -13.81 -15.43 -1.17
N THR A 188 -14.84 -14.93 -0.48
CA THR A 188 -16.19 -15.53 -0.46
C THR A 188 -17.18 -14.93 -1.48
N SER A 189 -16.90 -13.78 -2.09
CA SER A 189 -17.84 -13.12 -3.01
C SER A 189 -17.79 -13.61 -4.47
N ASN A 190 -16.88 -14.53 -4.82
CA ASN A 190 -16.82 -15.19 -6.12
C ASN A 190 -17.14 -16.69 -5.98
N ALA A 191 -18.34 -17.03 -5.50
CA ALA A 191 -18.84 -18.40 -5.59
C ALA A 191 -20.34 -18.42 -5.89
N VAL A 192 -20.65 -18.93 -7.08
CA VAL A 192 -21.94 -19.52 -7.43
C VAL A 192 -22.26 -20.64 -6.44
N THR A 193 -23.55 -20.76 -6.14
CA THR A 193 -24.28 -21.68 -5.25
C THR A 193 -23.73 -23.10 -4.99
N PRO A 194 -24.15 -23.71 -3.87
CA PRO A 194 -23.32 -24.53 -3.01
C PRO A 194 -23.31 -26.00 -3.42
N THR A 195 -22.16 -26.63 -3.27
CA THR A 195 -22.12 -28.06 -2.94
C THR A 195 -21.17 -28.21 -1.78
N THR A 196 -21.65 -28.86 -0.72
CA THR A 196 -20.94 -29.18 0.51
C THR A 196 -19.55 -29.72 0.22
N ILE A 197 -18.51 -28.91 0.43
CA ILE A 197 -17.13 -29.38 0.45
C ILE A 197 -16.51 -28.79 1.70
N GLN A 198 -16.01 -29.68 2.55
CA GLN A 198 -15.34 -29.40 3.81
C GLN A 198 -14.33 -28.26 3.61
N GLN A 199 -14.32 -27.26 4.51
CA GLN A 199 -13.36 -26.16 4.48
C GLN A 199 -11.95 -26.73 4.54
N LEU A 200 -11.27 -26.68 3.39
CA LEU A 200 -9.88 -27.03 3.26
C LEU A 200 -9.04 -25.92 3.87
N THR A 201 -8.12 -26.31 4.75
CA THR A 201 -7.11 -25.47 5.40
C THR A 201 -6.27 -24.70 4.36
N PHE A 202 -5.64 -23.59 4.78
CA PHE A 202 -4.78 -22.78 3.89
C PHE A 202 -3.71 -23.62 3.16
N SER A 203 -3.14 -24.62 3.84
CA SER A 203 -2.21 -25.57 3.26
C SER A 203 -2.80 -26.38 2.11
N GLU A 204 -4.07 -26.77 2.21
CA GLU A 204 -4.79 -27.51 1.18
C GLU A 204 -5.16 -26.61 -0.02
N LYS A 205 -5.42 -25.31 0.21
CA LYS A 205 -5.59 -24.32 -0.88
C LYS A 205 -4.31 -24.15 -1.70
N ILE A 206 -3.14 -24.11 -1.07
CA ILE A 206 -1.83 -24.04 -1.76
C ILE A 206 -1.64 -25.28 -2.65
N ILE A 207 -1.94 -26.47 -2.13
CA ILE A 207 -1.82 -27.74 -2.87
C ILE A 207 -2.74 -27.77 -4.10
N GLN A 208 -3.85 -27.03 -4.08
CA GLN A 208 -4.78 -26.93 -5.20
C GLN A 208 -4.40 -25.90 -6.26
N THR A 209 -3.37 -25.08 -6.05
CA THR A 209 -2.90 -24.15 -7.09
C THR A 209 -2.37 -24.93 -8.29
N ASN A 210 -2.67 -24.47 -9.50
CA ASN A 210 -2.20 -25.12 -10.73
C ASN A 210 -0.67 -25.22 -10.78
N THR A 211 0.03 -24.20 -10.27
CA THR A 211 1.48 -24.18 -10.17
C THR A 211 2.02 -25.28 -9.27
N TRP A 212 1.40 -25.50 -8.11
CA TRP A 212 1.82 -26.56 -7.19
C TRP A 212 1.45 -27.95 -7.71
N GLN A 213 0.28 -28.10 -8.33
CA GLN A 213 -0.11 -29.36 -8.97
C GLN A 213 0.80 -29.73 -10.14
N ASP A 214 1.20 -28.75 -10.96
CA ASP A 214 2.11 -28.98 -12.08
C ASP A 214 3.52 -29.29 -11.58
N LEU A 215 4.01 -28.59 -10.56
CA LEU A 215 5.27 -28.93 -9.90
C LEU A 215 5.22 -30.35 -9.31
N TYR A 216 4.15 -30.70 -8.60
CA TYR A 216 3.98 -32.02 -8.00
C TYR A 216 3.98 -33.14 -9.06
N LYS A 217 3.25 -32.96 -10.16
CA LYS A 217 3.26 -33.91 -11.30
C LYS A 217 4.65 -34.04 -11.92
N GLN A 218 5.37 -32.94 -12.07
CA GLN A 218 6.73 -32.96 -12.61
C GLN A 218 7.70 -33.65 -11.65
N THR A 219 7.56 -33.43 -10.34
CA THR A 219 8.33 -34.11 -9.30
C THR A 219 8.05 -35.61 -9.27
N GLU A 220 6.77 -36.02 -9.28
CA GLU A 220 6.37 -37.43 -9.32
C GLU A 220 6.95 -38.13 -10.55
N LYS A 221 6.80 -37.51 -11.73
CA LYS A 221 7.40 -38.01 -12.98
C LYS A 221 8.93 -38.11 -12.89
N ALA A 222 9.58 -37.13 -12.29
CA ALA A 222 11.03 -37.16 -12.10
C ALA A 222 11.45 -38.28 -11.14
N ILE A 223 10.72 -38.54 -10.07
CA ILE A 223 10.99 -39.63 -9.13
C ILE A 223 10.87 -40.99 -9.81
N ASP A 224 9.86 -41.18 -10.68
CA ASP A 224 9.66 -42.42 -11.42
C ASP A 224 10.74 -42.66 -12.49
N GLU A 225 11.12 -41.61 -13.22
CA GLU A 225 12.09 -41.71 -14.32
C GLU A 225 13.55 -41.71 -13.84
N PHE A 226 13.83 -41.16 -12.64
CA PHE A 226 15.20 -40.99 -12.13
C PHE A 226 15.98 -42.30 -11.96
N PRO A 227 15.45 -43.38 -11.37
CA PRO A 227 16.20 -44.65 -11.23
C PRO A 227 16.57 -45.27 -12.57
N VAL A 228 15.67 -45.16 -13.56
CA VAL A 228 15.89 -45.68 -14.92
C VAL A 228 16.98 -44.85 -15.62
N TRP A 229 16.91 -43.53 -15.51
CA TRP A 229 17.92 -42.64 -16.05
C TRP A 229 19.29 -42.81 -15.38
N GLN A 230 19.32 -42.96 -14.05
CA GLN A 230 20.53 -43.19 -13.26
C GLN A 230 21.25 -44.46 -13.72
N GLN A 231 20.51 -45.55 -13.94
CA GLN A 231 21.06 -46.82 -14.43
C GLN A 231 21.62 -46.74 -15.86
N GLN A 232 21.16 -45.78 -16.68
CA GLN A 232 21.67 -45.55 -18.03
C GLN A 232 22.98 -44.73 -18.04
N GLN A 233 23.37 -44.13 -16.91
CA GLN A 233 24.61 -43.37 -16.81
C GLN A 233 25.84 -44.29 -16.68
N ARG A 234 26.98 -43.85 -17.23
CA ARG A 234 28.25 -44.60 -17.15
C ARG A 234 28.74 -44.84 -15.72
N LYS A 235 28.31 -44.01 -14.76
CA LYS A 235 28.63 -44.10 -13.33
C LYS A 235 27.37 -43.82 -12.49
N PRO A 236 26.51 -44.84 -12.28
CA PRO A 236 25.20 -44.64 -11.62
C PRO A 236 25.33 -44.14 -10.17
N ASN A 237 26.40 -44.48 -9.45
CA ASN A 237 26.57 -44.15 -8.03
C ASN A 237 27.36 -42.85 -7.79
N ASN A 238 27.77 -42.11 -8.84
CA ASN A 238 28.52 -40.87 -8.68
C ASN A 238 28.20 -39.93 -9.84
N ILE A 239 26.96 -39.43 -9.84
CA ILE A 239 26.44 -38.52 -10.86
C ILE A 239 26.69 -37.09 -10.38
N PRO A 240 27.43 -36.27 -11.15
CA PRO A 240 27.59 -34.87 -10.80
C PRO A 240 26.27 -34.12 -10.88
N MET A 241 26.04 -33.23 -9.91
CA MET A 241 24.79 -32.51 -9.71
C MET A 241 24.37 -31.66 -10.93
N GLY A 242 25.32 -31.22 -11.77
CA GLY A 242 25.03 -30.53 -13.04
C GLY A 242 24.38 -31.43 -14.09
N HIS A 243 24.68 -32.73 -14.10
CA HIS A 243 24.03 -33.67 -15.03
C HIS A 243 22.57 -33.94 -14.68
N ILE A 244 22.19 -33.80 -13.40
CA ILE A 244 20.80 -33.89 -12.94
C ILE A 244 20.03 -32.65 -13.41
N ASP A 245 20.64 -31.46 -13.31
CA ASP A 245 20.03 -30.21 -13.82
C ASP A 245 19.82 -30.28 -15.33
N ASP A 246 20.83 -30.73 -16.08
CA ASP A 246 20.75 -30.91 -17.53
C ASP A 246 19.69 -31.93 -17.93
N TRP A 247 19.52 -33.00 -17.14
CA TRP A 247 18.48 -33.99 -17.40
C TRP A 247 17.07 -33.43 -17.15
N LEU A 248 16.87 -32.74 -16.03
CA LEU A 248 15.58 -32.11 -15.68
C LEU A 248 15.16 -31.05 -16.71
N THR A 249 16.11 -30.24 -17.16
CA THR A 249 15.84 -29.17 -18.14
C THR A 249 15.69 -29.70 -19.57
N ASN A 250 16.54 -30.63 -20.03
CA ASN A 250 16.51 -31.09 -21.42
C ASN A 250 15.52 -32.24 -21.67
N THR A 251 15.30 -33.11 -20.68
CA THR A 251 14.48 -34.34 -20.85
C THR A 251 13.06 -34.13 -20.33
N LEU A 252 12.94 -33.52 -19.15
CA LEU A 252 11.64 -33.25 -18.53
C LEU A 252 11.08 -31.85 -18.90
N LYS A 253 11.84 -31.04 -19.64
CA LYS A 253 11.46 -29.68 -20.11
C LYS A 253 10.99 -28.75 -19.00
N VAL A 254 11.57 -28.93 -17.82
CA VAL A 254 11.25 -28.17 -16.61
C VAL A 254 11.97 -26.83 -16.65
N THR A 255 11.36 -25.77 -16.09
CA THR A 255 12.05 -24.47 -15.99
C THR A 255 13.23 -24.54 -15.02
N LYS A 256 14.22 -23.64 -15.16
CA LYS A 256 15.41 -23.64 -14.30
C LYS A 256 15.08 -23.54 -12.79
N ARG A 257 14.02 -22.82 -12.43
CA ARG A 257 13.57 -22.65 -11.04
C ARG A 257 12.92 -23.93 -10.49
N GLU A 258 12.09 -24.57 -11.29
CA GLU A 258 11.46 -25.85 -10.94
C GLU A 258 12.50 -26.98 -10.87
N SER A 259 13.50 -26.99 -11.77
CA SER A 259 14.54 -28.03 -11.76
C SER A 259 15.38 -28.01 -10.48
N GLU A 260 15.68 -26.84 -9.93
CA GLU A 260 16.37 -26.73 -8.64
C GLU A 260 15.53 -27.30 -7.49
N THR A 261 14.22 -27.11 -7.54
CA THR A 261 13.28 -27.61 -6.52
C THR A 261 13.15 -29.13 -6.61
N ILE A 262 12.94 -29.67 -7.81
CA ILE A 262 12.85 -31.11 -8.07
C ILE A 262 14.18 -31.80 -7.73
N LYS A 263 15.32 -31.21 -8.08
CA LYS A 263 16.63 -31.77 -7.73
C LYS A 263 16.82 -31.93 -6.22
N LYS A 264 16.40 -30.95 -5.41
CA LYS A 264 16.45 -31.08 -3.94
C LYS A 264 15.61 -32.26 -3.47
N THR A 265 14.40 -32.43 -4.00
CA THR A 265 13.55 -33.57 -3.65
C THR A 265 14.17 -34.92 -4.05
N LEU A 266 14.85 -35.00 -5.20
CA LEU A 266 15.54 -36.22 -5.62
C LEU A 266 16.74 -36.55 -4.72
N ILE A 267 17.49 -35.54 -4.29
CA ILE A 267 18.61 -35.71 -3.33
C ILE A 267 18.08 -36.26 -2.00
N GLU A 268 16.97 -35.71 -1.50
CA GLU A 268 16.35 -36.16 -0.25
C GLU A 268 15.81 -37.60 -0.33
N ILE A 269 15.20 -37.98 -1.46
CA ILE A 269 14.59 -39.31 -1.64
C ILE A 269 15.65 -40.38 -1.89
N PHE A 270 16.64 -40.10 -2.75
CA PHE A 270 17.62 -41.08 -3.18
C PHE A 270 18.97 -40.98 -2.44
N ASN A 271 19.11 -40.05 -1.48
CA ASN A 271 20.33 -39.81 -0.69
C ASN A 271 21.58 -39.67 -1.57
N LEU A 272 21.51 -38.79 -2.57
CA LEU A 272 22.56 -38.55 -3.57
C LEU A 272 23.68 -37.63 -3.09
#